data_AF-A0A364RAM8-F1
#
_entry.id   AF-A0A364RAM8-F1
#
_cell.length_a   1.000
_cell.length_b   1.000
_cell.length_c   1.000
_cell.angle_alpha   90.00
_cell.angle_beta   90.00
_cell.angle_gamma   90.00
#
_symmetry.space_group_name_H-M   'P 1'
#
loop_
_entity.id
_entity.type
_entity.pdbx_description
1 polymer ?
#
loop_
_entity_poly.entity_id
_entity_poly.type
_entity_poly.pdbx_seq_one_letter_code
_entity_poly.pdbx_strand_id
1 'polypeptide(L)'
;MNRVKGILQNGTTIILENYDQSNVDDMYFIKAIEATNQRNHRTIAEYFNGLIRSLETVQQEVREQKVQQLLSQYRDRPVVSEKVRQERREQLGQTNHIAACEGYEEEELNKVLDELYINGQITPEEMNEVFNLKYL
;
A
#
# COMPACT_ATOMS: atom_id res chain seq x y z
N MET A 1 12.79 16.22 24.67
CA MET A 1 11.57 16.78 24.06
C MET A 1 11.74 16.65 22.55
N ASN A 2 10.91 15.82 21.92
CA ASN A 2 10.97 15.57 20.48
C ASN A 2 10.15 16.63 19.74
N ARG A 3 10.72 17.23 18.70
CA ARG A 3 10.07 18.29 17.92
C ARG A 3 10.46 18.21 16.44
N VAL A 4 9.50 18.47 15.56
CA VAL A 4 9.75 18.71 14.12
C VAL A 4 9.19 20.07 13.74
N LYS A 5 9.93 20.81 12.91
CA LYS A 5 9.66 22.22 12.60
C LYS A 5 9.58 22.45 11.10
N GLY A 6 8.54 23.14 10.65
CA GLY A 6 8.44 23.73 9.32
C GLY A 6 8.50 25.25 9.38
N ILE A 7 9.19 25.87 8.43
CA ILE A 7 9.23 27.34 8.28
C ILE A 7 8.73 27.68 6.90
N LEU A 8 7.70 28.53 6.84
CA LEU A 8 7.12 29.02 5.60
C LEU A 8 7.93 30.21 5.06
N GLN A 9 7.82 30.50 3.76
CA GLN A 9 8.51 31.64 3.14
C GLN A 9 8.12 33.00 3.75
N ASN A 10 6.91 33.11 4.31
CA ASN A 10 6.44 34.32 4.99
C ASN A 10 6.95 34.45 6.45
N GLY A 11 7.79 33.52 6.92
CA GLY A 11 8.34 33.51 8.28
C GLY A 11 7.48 32.81 9.33
N THR A 12 6.28 32.33 8.99
CA THR A 12 5.46 31.53 9.90
C THR A 12 6.18 30.23 10.25
N THR A 13 6.21 29.89 11.54
CA THR A 13 6.78 28.65 12.06
C THR A 13 5.66 27.70 12.48
N ILE A 14 5.74 26.45 12.03
CA ILE A 14 4.84 25.35 12.40
C ILE A 14 5.67 24.33 13.19
N ILE A 15 5.18 23.92 14.37
CA ILE A 15 5.89 23.00 15.25
C ILE A 15 4.95 21.89 15.67
N LEU A 16 5.41 20.65 15.54
CA LEU A 16 4.84 19.50 16.20
C LEU A 16 5.76 19.12 17.36
N GLU A 17 5.19 18.97 18.56
CA GLU A 17 5.91 18.67 19.80
C GLU A 17 5.33 17.41 20.47
N ASN A 18 6.16 16.75 21.26
CA ASN A 18 5.77 15.61 22.12
C ASN A 18 5.25 14.38 21.36
N TYR A 19 5.73 14.15 20.13
CA TYR A 19 5.45 12.92 19.39
C TYR A 19 6.23 11.72 19.96
N ASP A 20 5.63 10.54 19.85
CA ASP A 20 6.18 9.25 20.23
C ASP A 20 6.77 8.54 19.00
N GLN A 21 8.08 8.34 18.98
CA GLN A 21 8.76 7.66 17.86
C GLN A 21 8.43 6.17 17.76
N SER A 22 7.86 5.57 18.83
CA SER A 22 7.37 4.20 18.81
C SER A 22 5.93 4.08 18.28
N ASN A 23 5.22 5.21 18.18
CA ASN A 23 3.89 5.26 17.57
C ASN A 23 4.02 5.37 16.04
N VAL A 24 3.34 4.46 15.35
CA VAL A 24 3.39 4.35 13.88
C VAL A 24 2.76 5.58 13.20
N ASP A 25 1.66 6.11 13.74
CA ASP A 25 0.97 7.28 13.20
C ASP A 25 1.81 8.55 13.34
N ASP A 26 2.48 8.71 14.49
CA ASP A 26 3.42 9.80 14.72
C ASP A 26 4.61 9.72 13.75
N MET A 27 5.16 8.53 13.52
CA MET A 27 6.23 8.33 12.55
C MET A 27 5.79 8.73 11.13
N TYR A 28 4.57 8.37 10.71
CA TYR A 28 4.03 8.79 9.41
C TYR A 28 3.93 10.31 9.30
N PHE A 29 3.40 10.94 10.33
CA PHE A 29 3.21 12.38 10.35
C PHE A 29 4.55 13.13 10.30
N ILE A 30 5.58 12.64 10.99
CA ILE A 30 6.94 13.20 10.95
C ILE A 30 7.53 13.10 9.54
N LYS A 31 7.48 11.92 8.90
CA LYS A 31 7.97 11.73 7.52
C LYS A 31 7.24 12.63 6.53
N ALA A 32 5.93 12.79 6.70
CA ALA A 32 5.13 13.68 5.86
C ALA A 32 5.54 15.16 6.03
N ILE A 33 5.83 15.61 7.27
CA ILE A 33 6.37 16.94 7.54
C ILE A 33 7.74 17.14 6.89
N GLU A 34 8.64 16.17 7.03
CA GLU A 34 9.98 16.23 6.42
C GLU A 34 9.91 16.35 4.89
N ALA A 35 9.04 15.58 4.24
CA ALA A 35 8.82 15.65 2.81
C ALA A 35 8.20 17.00 2.37
N THR A 36 7.26 17.53 3.16
CA THR A 36 6.58 18.82 2.88
C THR A 36 7.54 20.00 3.02
N ASN A 37 8.43 19.97 4.02
CA ASN A 37 9.42 21.02 4.25
C ASN A 37 10.38 21.24 3.08
N GLN A 38 10.61 20.24 2.23
CA GLN A 38 11.45 20.37 1.04
C GLN A 38 10.80 21.22 -0.06
N ARG A 39 9.48 21.47 0.00
CA ARG A 39 8.68 22.07 -1.09
C ARG A 39 8.44 23.58 -0.98
N ASN A 40 9.04 24.27 0.00
CA ASN A 40 9.05 25.75 0.11
C ASN A 40 7.67 26.43 -0.01
N HIS A 41 6.76 26.15 0.93
CA HIS A 41 5.41 26.72 0.95
C HIS A 41 5.35 28.19 1.41
N ARG A 42 4.44 28.99 0.82
CA ARG A 42 4.26 30.41 1.13
C ARG A 42 3.22 30.67 2.21
N THR A 43 2.13 29.91 2.20
CA THR A 43 1.00 30.09 3.10
C THR A 43 0.78 28.86 3.98
N ILE A 44 0.09 29.05 5.10
CA ILE A 44 -0.28 27.95 6.01
C ILE A 44 -1.15 26.91 5.28
N ALA A 45 -2.08 27.38 4.42
CA ALA A 45 -2.95 26.51 3.65
C ALA A 45 -2.16 25.64 2.65
N GLU A 46 -1.19 26.21 1.94
CA GLU A 46 -0.30 25.45 1.04
C GLU A 46 0.48 24.37 1.79
N TYR A 47 0.98 24.70 2.98
CA TYR A 47 1.72 23.76 3.82
C TYR A 47 0.84 22.58 4.27
N PHE A 48 -0.37 22.84 4.78
CA PHE A 48 -1.27 21.76 5.19
C PHE A 48 -1.75 20.90 4.02
N ASN A 49 -2.02 21.51 2.86
CA ASN A 49 -2.34 20.75 1.65
C ASN A 49 -1.17 19.90 1.16
N GLY A 50 0.06 20.42 1.26
CA GLY A 50 1.29 19.66 1.00
C GLY A 50 1.44 18.49 1.95
N LEU A 51 1.20 18.73 3.25
CA LEU A 51 1.28 17.74 4.31
C LEU A 51 0.30 16.59 4.10
N ILE A 52 -0.96 16.87 3.77
CA ILE A 52 -1.98 15.84 3.49
C ILE A 52 -1.52 14.96 2.33
N ARG A 53 -1.09 15.55 1.21
CA ARG A 53 -0.61 14.79 0.04
C ARG A 53 0.63 13.95 0.36
N SER A 54 1.57 14.51 1.12
CA SER A 54 2.76 13.78 1.56
C SER A 54 2.40 12.63 2.50
N LEU A 55 1.42 12.80 3.38
CA LEU A 55 0.93 11.72 4.25
C LEU A 55 0.27 10.60 3.42
N GLU A 56 -0.60 10.95 2.48
CA GLU A 56 -1.22 9.99 1.55
C GLU A 56 -0.17 9.20 0.76
N THR A 57 0.88 9.90 0.29
CA THR A 57 1.99 9.27 -0.44
C THR A 57 2.75 8.29 0.45
N VAL A 58 3.13 8.69 1.67
CA VAL A 58 3.85 7.81 2.61
C VAL A 58 2.99 6.60 2.99
N GLN A 59 1.70 6.80 3.23
CA GLN A 59 0.78 5.70 3.53
C GLN A 59 0.65 4.75 2.34
N GLN A 60 0.56 5.27 1.12
CA GLN A 60 0.54 4.46 -0.10
C GLN A 60 1.83 3.64 -0.23
N GLU A 61 3.01 4.26 -0.10
CA GLU A 61 4.30 3.57 -0.16
C GLU A 61 4.39 2.43 0.87
N VAL A 62 3.91 2.64 2.09
CA VAL A 62 3.94 1.57 3.11
C VAL A 62 2.93 0.47 2.82
N ARG A 63 1.72 0.80 2.32
CA ARG A 63 0.78 -0.23 1.82
C ARG A 63 1.43 -1.07 0.72
N GLU A 64 2.12 -0.42 -0.22
CA GLU A 64 2.82 -1.12 -1.31
C GLU A 64 3.95 -2.01 -0.81
N GLN A 65 4.77 -1.53 0.13
CA GLN A 65 5.81 -2.35 0.76
C GLN A 65 5.22 -3.55 1.50
N LYS A 66 4.12 -3.37 2.23
CA LYS A 66 3.43 -4.45 2.92
C LYS A 66 2.86 -5.47 1.94
N VAL A 67 2.25 -5.03 0.83
CA VAL A 67 1.80 -5.91 -0.25
C VAL A 67 2.97 -6.74 -0.79
N GLN A 68 4.10 -6.11 -1.13
CA GLN A 68 5.28 -6.82 -1.64
C GLN A 68 5.83 -7.84 -0.62
N GLN A 69 5.85 -7.48 0.67
CA GLN A 69 6.26 -8.38 1.73
C GLN A 69 5.34 -9.60 1.83
N LEU A 70 4.02 -9.41 1.81
CA LEU A 70 3.04 -10.50 1.84
C LEU A 70 3.19 -11.41 0.62
N LEU A 71 3.28 -10.83 -0.58
CA LEU A 71 3.50 -11.60 -1.81
C LEU A 71 4.78 -12.43 -1.73
N SER A 72 5.87 -11.88 -1.19
CA SER A 72 7.12 -12.63 -0.98
C SER A 72 6.92 -13.80 -0.01
N GLN A 73 6.27 -13.57 1.14
CA GLN A 73 5.99 -14.61 2.13
C GLN A 73 5.12 -15.73 1.57
N TYR A 74 4.17 -15.40 0.70
CA TYR A 74 3.32 -16.39 0.05
C TYR A 74 4.11 -17.22 -0.96
N ARG A 75 4.99 -16.60 -1.76
CA ARG A 75 5.86 -17.31 -2.73
C ARG A 75 6.76 -18.36 -2.07
N ASP A 76 7.14 -18.17 -0.81
CA ASP A 76 8.00 -19.10 -0.07
C ASP A 76 7.24 -20.34 0.48
N ARG A 77 5.91 -20.38 0.37
CA ARG A 77 5.10 -21.51 0.87
C ARG A 77 5.19 -22.73 -0.05
N PRO A 78 4.97 -23.95 0.47
CA PRO A 78 4.98 -25.18 -0.32
C PRO A 78 3.95 -25.15 -1.45
N VAL A 79 4.35 -25.64 -2.62
CA VAL A 79 3.46 -25.75 -3.79
C VAL A 79 2.64 -27.05 -3.69
N VAL A 80 1.33 -26.95 -3.97
CA VAL A 80 0.43 -28.11 -4.00
C VAL A 80 0.69 -29.01 -5.22
N SER A 81 0.11 -30.22 -5.21
CA SER A 81 0.31 -31.18 -6.30
C SER A 81 -0.25 -30.69 -7.63
N GLU A 82 0.33 -31.16 -8.75
CA GLU A 82 -0.09 -30.73 -10.10
C GLU A 82 -1.58 -30.95 -10.37
N LYS A 83 -2.15 -32.04 -9.84
CA LYS A 83 -3.58 -32.32 -9.95
C LYS A 83 -4.42 -31.19 -9.36
N VAL A 84 -4.08 -30.73 -8.14
CA VAL A 84 -4.79 -29.64 -7.47
C VAL A 84 -4.60 -28.32 -8.23
N ARG A 85 -3.40 -28.07 -8.77
CA ARG A 85 -3.15 -26.87 -9.59
C ARG A 85 -4.01 -26.85 -10.86
N GLN A 86 -4.15 -27.99 -11.53
CA GLN A 86 -5.00 -28.13 -12.72
C GLN A 86 -6.46 -27.80 -12.39
N GLU A 87 -7.00 -28.37 -11.30
CA GLU A 87 -8.36 -28.09 -10.84
C GLU A 87 -8.57 -26.59 -10.54
N ARG A 88 -7.59 -25.94 -9.89
CA ARG A 88 -7.65 -24.50 -9.61
C ARG A 88 -7.55 -23.62 -10.86
N ARG A 89 -6.73 -23.99 -11.85
CA ARG A 89 -6.64 -23.28 -13.14
C ARG A 89 -7.97 -23.31 -13.88
N GLU A 90 -8.65 -24.45 -13.89
CA GLU A 90 -9.95 -24.59 -14.54
C GLU A 90 -11.02 -23.71 -13.86
N GLN A 91 -11.01 -23.65 -12.53
CA GLN A 91 -11.89 -22.75 -11.76
C GLN A 91 -11.62 -21.28 -12.08
N LEU A 92 -10.36 -20.83 -12.00
CA LEU A 92 -9.99 -19.45 -12.32
C LEU A 92 -10.28 -19.09 -13.78
N GLY A 93 -10.05 -20.01 -14.71
CA GLY A 93 -10.33 -19.78 -16.12
C GLY A 93 -11.81 -19.46 -16.39
N GLN A 94 -12.73 -20.08 -15.65
CA GLN A 94 -14.16 -19.74 -15.73
C GLN A 94 -14.45 -18.36 -15.14
N THR A 95 -13.88 -18.04 -13.97
CA THR A 95 -14.06 -16.74 -13.32
C THR A 95 -13.50 -15.59 -14.15
N ASN A 96 -12.27 -15.71 -14.66
CA ASN A 96 -11.62 -14.69 -15.47
C ASN A 96 -12.31 -14.52 -16.83
N HIS A 97 -12.88 -15.60 -17.39
CA HIS A 97 -13.71 -15.50 -18.60
C HIS A 97 -14.98 -14.66 -18.37
N ILE A 98 -15.68 -14.87 -17.26
CA ILE A 98 -16.86 -14.07 -16.88
C ILE A 98 -16.47 -12.60 -16.70
N ALA A 99 -15.40 -12.33 -15.94
CA ALA A 99 -14.91 -10.97 -15.70
C ALA A 99 -14.52 -10.25 -17.01
N ALA A 100 -13.86 -10.95 -17.94
CA ALA A 100 -13.52 -10.41 -19.25
C ALA A 100 -14.77 -10.10 -20.10
N CYS A 101 -15.81 -10.94 -20.04
CA CYS A 101 -17.10 -10.67 -20.69
C CYS A 101 -17.79 -9.42 -20.12
N GLU A 102 -17.55 -9.09 -18.86
CA GLU A 102 -18.05 -7.88 -18.19
C GLU A 102 -17.18 -6.64 -18.42
N GLY A 103 -16.07 -6.79 -19.17
CA GLY A 103 -15.17 -5.69 -19.51
C GLY A 103 -14.12 -5.36 -18.45
N TYR A 104 -13.89 -6.24 -17.47
CA TYR A 104 -12.79 -6.09 -16.53
C TYR A 104 -11.46 -6.46 -17.20
N GLU A 105 -10.47 -5.58 -17.07
CA GLU A 105 -9.11 -5.85 -17.51
C GLU A 105 -8.30 -6.49 -16.38
N GLU A 106 -7.52 -7.51 -16.72
CA GLU A 106 -6.70 -8.24 -15.77
C GLU A 106 -5.43 -7.45 -15.42
N GLU A 107 -5.43 -6.86 -14.23
CA GLU A 107 -4.28 -6.11 -13.70
C GLU A 107 -3.09 -7.03 -13.33
N GLU A 108 -1.88 -6.46 -13.30
CA GLU A 108 -0.64 -7.19 -12.99
C GLU A 108 -0.68 -7.86 -11.62
N LEU A 109 -1.29 -7.22 -10.61
CA LEU A 109 -1.44 -7.80 -9.28
C LEU A 109 -2.37 -9.03 -9.28
N ASN A 110 -3.45 -9.00 -10.05
CA ASN A 110 -4.39 -10.13 -10.14
C ASN A 110 -3.72 -11.36 -10.72
N LYS A 111 -2.85 -11.20 -11.73
CA LYS A 111 -2.06 -12.31 -12.31
C LYS A 111 -1.15 -12.97 -11.27
N VAL A 112 -0.49 -12.16 -10.44
CA VAL A 112 0.38 -12.67 -9.36
C VAL A 112 -0.45 -13.41 -8.32
N LEU A 113 -1.60 -12.86 -7.92
CA LEU A 113 -2.49 -13.48 -6.94
C LEU A 113 -3.08 -14.80 -7.47
N ASP A 114 -3.48 -14.84 -8.73
CA ASP A 114 -3.99 -16.04 -9.40
C ASP A 114 -2.93 -17.13 -9.46
N GLU A 115 -1.68 -16.79 -9.79
CA GLU A 115 -0.57 -17.75 -9.80
C GLU A 115 -0.30 -18.33 -8.39
N LEU A 116 -0.30 -17.48 -7.37
CA LEU A 116 -0.17 -17.92 -5.97
C LEU A 116 -1.34 -18.83 -5.56
N TYR A 117 -2.56 -18.52 -6.00
CA TYR A 117 -3.74 -19.33 -5.72
C TYR A 117 -3.64 -20.70 -6.40
N ILE A 118 -3.25 -20.74 -7.67
CA ILE A 118 -3.04 -21.97 -8.43
C ILE A 118 -2.00 -22.85 -7.73
N ASN A 119 -0.91 -22.26 -7.25
CA ASN A 119 0.15 -22.98 -6.54
C ASN A 119 -0.24 -23.40 -5.11
N GLY A 120 -1.40 -22.95 -4.61
CA GLY A 120 -1.86 -23.21 -3.24
C GLY A 120 -1.05 -22.49 -2.17
N GLN A 121 -0.38 -21.43 -2.56
CA GLN A 121 0.47 -20.60 -1.72
C GLN A 121 -0.30 -19.47 -1.02
N ILE A 122 -1.51 -19.16 -1.50
CA ILE A 122 -2.41 -18.16 -0.90
C ILE A 122 -3.83 -18.73 -0.81
N THR A 123 -4.59 -18.33 0.22
CA THR A 123 -6.03 -18.61 0.33
C THR A 123 -6.88 -17.49 -0.29
N PRO A 124 -8.18 -17.73 -0.60
CA PRO A 124 -9.08 -16.67 -1.07
C PRO A 124 -9.20 -15.49 -0.11
N GLU A 125 -9.15 -15.73 1.21
CA GLU A 125 -9.22 -14.69 2.23
C GLU A 125 -7.96 -13.81 2.22
N GLU A 126 -6.78 -14.42 2.13
CA GLU A 126 -5.50 -13.72 2.02
C GLU A 126 -5.39 -12.94 0.71
N MET A 127 -5.96 -13.47 -0.38
CA MET A 127 -6.06 -12.78 -1.67
C MET A 127 -6.90 -11.50 -1.55
N ASN A 128 -8.07 -11.59 -0.89
CA ASN A 128 -8.92 -10.43 -0.62
C ASN A 128 -8.22 -9.42 0.30
N GLU A 129 -7.46 -9.87 1.31
CA GLU A 129 -6.68 -8.97 2.16
C GLU A 129 -5.65 -8.16 1.36
N VAL A 130 -4.87 -8.82 0.48
CA VAL A 130 -3.89 -8.13 -0.36
C VAL A 130 -4.56 -7.16 -1.33
N PHE A 131 -5.68 -7.56 -1.93
CA PHE A 131 -6.45 -6.69 -2.82
C PHE A 131 -6.92 -5.42 -2.08
N ASN A 132 -7.58 -5.59 -0.93
CA ASN A 132 -8.06 -4.46 -0.12
C ASN A 132 -6.91 -3.58 0.35
N LEU A 133 -5.76 -4.16 0.71
CA LEU A 133 -4.58 -3.39 1.10
C LEU A 133 -4.00 -2.54 -0.03
N LYS A 134 -4.15 -2.97 -1.30
CA LYS A 134 -3.65 -2.24 -2.46
C LYS A 134 -4.63 -1.16 -2.93
N TYR A 135 -5.93 -1.41 -2.88
CA TYR A 135 -6.94 -0.59 -3.58
C TYR A 135 -7.96 0.12 -2.67
N LEU A 136 -8.05 -0.25 -1.38
CA LEU A 136 -8.94 0.40 -0.40
C LEU A 136 -8.14 1.16 0.68
#